data_AF-A0A953KD65-F1
#
_entry.id   AF-A0A953KD65-F1
#
_cell.length_a   1.000
_cell.length_b   1.000
_cell.length_c   1.000
_cell.angle_alpha   90.00
_cell.angle_beta   90.00
_cell.angle_gamma   90.00
#
_symmetry.space_group_name_H-M   'P 1'
#
loop_
_entity.id
_entity.type
_entity.pdbx_description
1 polymer ?
#
loop_
_entity_poly.entity_id
_entity_poly.type
_entity_poly.pdbx_seq_one_letter_code
_entity_poly.pdbx_strand_id
1 'polypeptide(L)'
;MSDSEQDARSSGKPNLDLGFSSILAEADGASKGAAAAAGEPLPAAPPASAAQEPPPSELEALAQKSQWSELSRVAETQIAAGDNSVALRLWWVLGQLRMKAVPSSILAAPLDSATRDLGEKRASSKRLESSPQVLKLAAQLLSEVGRNLKEGGDLVMAVVLLERAWKIDGSAKELLSETLDLEIKNLENQVRRNSDETLKQRVARLRSLKSEVGWVFKAKGGATEVAGAASLTSEPVSQDAGGPRWMRRAIIAVAALCLILLGWLGYLYFAAGGTGELKMAAVVQLPKDLDGLNSAALPKLDPLQGLGDLDAVYYQLGQKQRVENKKPTADSGSESQEKVAKAKEIVNTSGPVESEQARTKAVGAARTESRAISDPPPPRREFERREPERRRRLASSRDEPAPVAIEEFEGARYFRVEASTTVMSKPSSFAVPLYDLVPGDRVRAEARVGEWIKLRSMQGRIGYVSSHDLSPDRERR
;
A
#
# COMPACT_ATOMS: atom_id res chain seq x y z
N MET A 1 44.12 58.76 -0.15
CA MET A 1 45.45 58.30 -0.60
C MET A 1 45.54 56.86 -0.13
N SER A 2 44.88 55.97 -0.87
CA SER A 2 45.46 55.23 -2.01
C SER A 2 46.42 54.17 -1.47
N ASP A 3 45.91 52.95 -1.28
CA ASP A 3 46.33 51.84 -2.14
C ASP A 3 45.34 50.68 -2.02
N SER A 4 44.96 50.20 -3.19
CA SER A 4 43.88 49.26 -3.46
C SER A 4 44.49 47.93 -3.90
N GLU A 5 44.47 46.94 -3.01
CA GLU A 5 44.75 45.53 -3.34
C GLU A 5 43.44 44.85 -3.76
N GLN A 6 43.24 44.74 -5.07
CA GLN A 6 42.35 43.77 -5.68
C GLN A 6 43.17 42.51 -5.93
N ASP A 7 42.84 41.43 -5.22
CA ASP A 7 43.36 40.11 -5.53
C ASP A 7 42.24 39.12 -5.87
N ALA A 8 42.46 38.48 -7.00
CA ALA A 8 41.54 37.65 -7.73
C ALA A 8 41.42 36.25 -7.13
N ARG A 9 40.20 35.75 -6.93
CA ARG A 9 39.92 34.30 -6.86
C ARG A 9 38.65 33.93 -7.60
N SER A 10 38.82 33.77 -8.91
CA SER A 10 38.01 32.89 -9.76
C SER A 10 38.17 31.45 -9.26
N SER A 11 37.08 30.86 -8.75
CA SER A 11 36.99 29.41 -8.52
C SER A 11 36.00 28.83 -9.53
N GLY A 12 36.56 28.21 -10.56
CA GLY A 12 35.82 27.47 -11.57
C GLY A 12 35.08 26.30 -10.95
N LYS A 13 33.81 26.15 -11.32
CA LYS A 13 33.06 24.92 -11.11
C LYS A 13 33.43 23.94 -12.22
N PRO A 14 33.87 22.70 -11.91
CA PRO A 14 33.99 21.67 -12.92
C PRO A 14 32.58 21.21 -13.34
N ASN A 15 32.23 21.43 -14.61
CA ASN A 15 31.12 20.73 -15.25
C ASN A 15 31.52 19.26 -15.38
N LEU A 16 30.90 18.40 -14.59
CA LEU A 16 30.92 16.95 -14.79
C LEU A 16 29.98 16.64 -15.97
N ASP A 17 30.56 16.60 -17.16
CA ASP A 17 29.93 16.11 -18.38
C ASP A 17 29.91 14.57 -18.32
N LEU A 18 28.79 14.01 -17.84
CA LEU A 18 28.55 12.57 -17.86
C LEU A 18 28.06 12.19 -19.26
N GLY A 19 29.02 11.91 -20.15
CA GLY A 19 28.80 11.53 -21.54
C GLY A 19 27.85 10.33 -21.74
N PHE A 20 26.55 10.62 -21.83
CA PHE A 20 25.50 9.67 -22.19
C PHE A 20 24.90 9.93 -23.58
N SER A 21 25.54 10.76 -24.40
CA SER A 21 25.03 11.21 -25.71
C SER A 21 25.52 10.40 -26.93
N SER A 22 26.13 9.22 -26.77
CA SER A 22 26.77 8.51 -27.90
C SER A 22 26.30 7.07 -28.21
N ILE A 23 25.14 6.59 -27.72
CA ILE A 23 24.69 5.20 -27.97
C ILE A 23 23.36 5.08 -28.77
N LEU A 24 22.90 6.15 -29.44
CA LEU A 24 21.63 6.10 -30.19
C LEU A 24 21.71 6.66 -31.61
N ALA A 25 22.79 6.34 -32.33
CA ALA A 25 22.91 6.66 -33.75
C ALA A 25 23.72 5.60 -34.50
N GLU A 26 23.20 4.38 -34.63
CA GLU A 26 23.68 3.43 -35.66
C GLU A 26 22.70 2.25 -35.85
N ALA A 27 21.62 2.48 -36.60
CA ALA A 27 20.83 1.42 -37.22
C ALA A 27 19.93 1.98 -38.33
N ASP A 28 20.50 2.68 -39.31
CA ASP A 28 19.84 2.92 -40.58
C ASP A 28 20.88 2.98 -41.70
N GLY A 29 20.98 1.89 -42.46
CA GLY A 29 21.81 1.88 -43.65
C GLY A 29 22.27 0.50 -44.11
N ALA A 30 21.37 -0.30 -44.69
CA ALA A 30 21.71 -1.18 -45.81
C ALA A 30 20.47 -1.98 -46.27
N SER A 31 19.87 -1.60 -47.39
CA SER A 31 19.74 -2.50 -48.55
C SER A 31 18.86 -1.86 -49.63
N LYS A 32 19.50 -1.34 -50.67
CA LYS A 32 18.90 -1.12 -51.99
C LYS A 32 19.54 -2.15 -52.94
N GLY A 33 18.70 -2.92 -53.62
CA GLY A 33 18.98 -3.45 -54.96
C GLY A 33 19.30 -4.95 -55.06
N ALA A 34 18.34 -5.72 -55.56
CA ALA A 34 18.48 -6.79 -56.57
C ALA A 34 17.13 -7.52 -56.65
N ALA A 35 16.33 -7.30 -57.70
CA ALA A 35 16.38 -8.00 -58.99
C ALA A 35 15.26 -9.04 -59.06
N ALA A 36 14.53 -8.96 -60.16
CA ALA A 36 13.33 -9.73 -60.45
C ALA A 36 13.62 -11.23 -60.59
N ALA A 37 12.80 -12.05 -59.95
CA ALA A 37 12.58 -13.44 -60.35
C ALA A 37 11.10 -13.74 -60.15
N ALA A 38 10.40 -14.02 -61.26
CA ALA A 38 9.05 -14.55 -61.27
C ALA A 38 9.06 -15.92 -60.60
N GLY A 39 8.40 -16.01 -59.44
CA GLY A 39 8.18 -17.25 -58.68
C GLY A 39 6.71 -17.30 -58.26
N GLU A 40 6.12 -18.48 -58.41
CA GLU A 40 4.71 -18.81 -58.23
C GLU A 40 4.05 -18.23 -56.95
N PRO A 41 2.73 -17.95 -57.00
CA PRO A 41 1.99 -17.45 -55.84
C PRO A 41 1.99 -18.51 -54.72
N LEU A 42 2.81 -18.27 -53.70
CA LEU A 42 2.73 -18.96 -52.41
C LEU A 42 1.29 -18.83 -51.85
N PRO A 43 0.69 -19.92 -51.34
CA PRO A 43 -0.63 -19.87 -50.75
C PRO A 43 -0.64 -18.85 -49.60
N ALA A 44 -1.63 -17.97 -49.63
CA ALA A 44 -1.84 -16.92 -48.65
C ALA A 44 -1.59 -17.45 -47.23
N ALA A 45 -0.63 -16.85 -46.54
CA ALA A 45 -0.40 -17.12 -45.13
C ALA A 45 -1.75 -16.99 -44.40
N PRO A 46 -2.14 -17.97 -43.57
CA PRO A 46 -3.38 -17.89 -42.82
C PRO A 46 -3.37 -16.56 -42.05
N PRO A 47 -4.49 -15.81 -42.05
CA PRO A 47 -4.55 -14.52 -41.37
C PRO A 47 -4.04 -14.73 -39.95
N ALA A 48 -3.01 -13.96 -39.58
CA ALA A 48 -2.40 -13.99 -38.26
C ALA A 48 -3.51 -14.12 -37.24
N SER A 49 -3.55 -15.30 -36.58
CA SER A 49 -4.58 -15.68 -35.63
C SER A 49 -4.77 -14.50 -34.69
N ALA A 50 -5.93 -13.83 -34.81
CA ALA A 50 -6.23 -12.63 -34.04
C ALA A 50 -5.91 -12.96 -32.59
N ALA A 51 -4.91 -12.29 -32.03
CA ALA A 51 -4.41 -12.55 -30.70
C ALA A 51 -5.60 -12.50 -29.75
N GLN A 52 -6.10 -13.68 -29.37
CA GLN A 52 -7.18 -13.80 -28.41
C GLN A 52 -6.64 -13.15 -27.13
N GLU A 53 -7.23 -12.01 -26.77
CA GLU A 53 -6.96 -11.38 -25.48
C GLU A 53 -7.10 -12.46 -24.41
N PRO A 54 -6.14 -12.57 -23.48
CA PRO A 54 -6.20 -13.56 -22.42
C PRO A 54 -7.56 -13.43 -21.71
N PRO A 55 -8.23 -14.55 -21.39
CA PRO A 55 -9.54 -14.49 -20.77
C PRO A 55 -9.50 -13.60 -19.53
N PRO A 56 -10.48 -12.70 -19.34
CA PRO A 56 -10.50 -11.79 -18.21
C PRO A 56 -10.43 -12.60 -16.92
N SER A 57 -9.60 -12.15 -15.98
CA SER A 57 -9.49 -12.81 -14.68
C SER A 57 -10.88 -12.90 -14.03
N GLU A 58 -11.14 -13.96 -13.27
CA GLU A 58 -12.44 -14.17 -12.59
C GLU A 58 -12.88 -12.91 -11.80
N LEU A 59 -11.92 -12.24 -11.15
CA LEU A 59 -12.14 -11.00 -10.40
C LEU A 59 -12.58 -9.84 -11.30
N GLU A 60 -12.01 -9.73 -12.49
CA GLU A 60 -12.40 -8.71 -13.47
C GLU A 60 -13.81 -8.97 -14.00
N ALA A 61 -14.17 -10.23 -14.24
CA ALA A 61 -15.53 -10.61 -14.61
C ALA A 61 -16.55 -10.27 -13.51
N LEU A 62 -16.21 -10.52 -12.23
CA LEU A 62 -17.05 -10.11 -11.09
C LEU A 62 -17.19 -8.59 -10.98
N ALA A 63 -16.10 -7.85 -11.25
CA ALA A 63 -16.11 -6.39 -11.24
C ALA A 63 -16.99 -5.81 -12.35
N GLN A 64 -16.91 -6.35 -13.57
CA GLN A 64 -17.75 -5.95 -14.69
C GLN A 64 -19.24 -6.22 -14.41
N LYS A 65 -19.56 -7.32 -13.72
CA LYS A 65 -20.92 -7.64 -13.27
C LYS A 65 -21.38 -6.85 -12.04
N SER A 66 -20.54 -5.96 -11.50
CA SER A 66 -20.81 -5.19 -10.28
C SER A 66 -21.15 -6.07 -9.05
N GLN A 67 -20.64 -7.31 -9.01
CA GLN A 67 -20.83 -8.24 -7.89
C GLN A 67 -19.77 -7.98 -6.80
N TRP A 68 -19.80 -6.79 -6.19
CA TRP A 68 -18.75 -6.30 -5.30
C TRP A 68 -18.55 -7.13 -4.03
N SER A 69 -19.62 -7.70 -3.48
CA SER A 69 -19.57 -8.57 -2.30
C SER A 69 -18.89 -9.91 -2.60
N GLU A 70 -19.23 -10.52 -3.72
CA GLU A 70 -18.59 -11.75 -4.18
C GLU A 70 -17.12 -11.51 -4.54
N LEU A 71 -16.83 -10.41 -5.23
CA LEU A 71 -15.46 -10.00 -5.55
C LEU A 71 -14.60 -9.85 -4.29
N SER A 72 -15.09 -9.11 -3.29
CA SER A 72 -14.37 -8.94 -2.03
C SER A 72 -14.18 -10.27 -1.31
N ARG A 73 -15.20 -11.13 -1.28
CA ARG A 73 -15.13 -12.45 -0.63
C ARG A 73 -14.12 -13.37 -1.31
N VAL A 74 -14.11 -13.43 -2.63
CA VAL A 74 -13.16 -14.24 -3.40
C VAL A 74 -11.73 -13.73 -3.19
N ALA A 75 -11.52 -12.41 -3.27
CA ALA A 75 -10.21 -11.81 -3.03
C ALA A 75 -9.71 -12.08 -1.60
N GLU A 76 -10.57 -11.92 -0.60
CA GLU A 76 -10.24 -12.20 0.80
C GLU A 76 -9.91 -13.67 1.05
N THR A 77 -10.67 -14.60 0.44
CA THR A 77 -10.42 -16.05 0.56
C THR A 77 -9.06 -16.43 -0.03
N GLN A 78 -8.69 -15.86 -1.18
CA GLN A 78 -7.39 -16.11 -1.81
C GLN A 78 -6.23 -15.49 -1.02
N ILE A 79 -6.41 -14.28 -0.47
CA ILE A 79 -5.43 -13.66 0.44
C ILE A 79 -5.24 -14.52 1.69
N ALA A 80 -6.32 -15.01 2.28
CA ALA A 80 -6.29 -15.89 3.47
C ALA A 80 -5.62 -17.25 3.16
N ALA A 81 -5.73 -17.74 1.93
CA ALA A 81 -5.03 -18.94 1.46
C ALA A 81 -3.52 -18.71 1.25
N GLY A 82 -3.01 -17.50 1.48
CA GLY A 82 -1.60 -17.15 1.37
C GLY A 82 -1.20 -16.53 0.03
N ASP A 83 -2.13 -16.34 -0.91
CA ASP A 83 -1.86 -15.59 -2.13
C ASP A 83 -1.87 -14.08 -1.83
N ASN A 84 -0.68 -13.56 -1.53
CA ASN A 84 -0.46 -12.13 -1.27
C ASN A 84 -0.17 -11.32 -2.54
N SER A 85 -0.75 -11.70 -3.69
CA SER A 85 -0.60 -10.94 -4.92
C SER A 85 -1.09 -9.49 -4.76
N VAL A 86 -0.42 -8.57 -5.45
CA VAL A 86 -0.77 -7.15 -5.42
C VAL A 86 -2.14 -6.92 -6.05
N ALA A 87 -2.45 -7.65 -7.14
CA ALA A 87 -3.73 -7.57 -7.82
C ALA A 87 -4.89 -7.93 -6.89
N LEU A 88 -4.78 -9.01 -6.11
CA LEU A 88 -5.82 -9.43 -5.17
C LEU A 88 -6.11 -8.36 -4.12
N ARG A 89 -5.07 -7.77 -3.52
CA ARG A 89 -5.23 -6.69 -2.54
C ARG A 89 -5.90 -5.46 -3.15
N LEU A 90 -5.55 -5.08 -4.37
CA LEU A 90 -6.20 -3.96 -5.07
C LEU A 90 -7.67 -4.25 -5.39
N TRP A 91 -7.99 -5.46 -5.86
CA TRP A 91 -9.38 -5.89 -6.08
C TRP A 91 -10.18 -5.91 -4.79
N TRP A 92 -9.62 -6.42 -3.69
CA TRP A 92 -10.25 -6.38 -2.37
C TRP A 92 -10.56 -4.93 -1.94
N VAL A 93 -9.59 -4.00 -2.06
CA VAL A 93 -9.80 -2.58 -1.76
C VAL A 93 -10.92 -1.99 -2.63
N LEU A 94 -10.96 -2.31 -3.92
CA LEU A 94 -12.04 -1.86 -4.82
C LEU A 94 -13.41 -2.35 -4.33
N GLY A 95 -13.52 -3.63 -3.99
CA GLY A 95 -14.75 -4.22 -3.48
C GLY A 95 -15.25 -3.50 -2.23
N GLN A 96 -14.37 -3.31 -1.24
CA GLN A 96 -14.71 -2.61 0.00
C GLN A 96 -15.12 -1.16 -0.22
N LEU A 97 -14.43 -0.46 -1.14
CA LEU A 97 -14.73 0.93 -1.51
C LEU A 97 -16.10 1.04 -2.17
N ARG A 98 -16.43 0.15 -3.12
CA ARG A 98 -17.72 0.15 -3.83
C ARG A 98 -18.90 -0.22 -2.93
N MET A 99 -18.68 -1.13 -1.97
CA MET A 99 -19.68 -1.46 -0.96
C MET A 99 -19.85 -0.38 0.11
N LYS A 100 -18.95 0.61 0.19
CA LYS A 100 -18.86 1.58 1.29
C LYS A 100 -18.83 0.92 2.68
N ALA A 101 -18.33 -0.32 2.75
CA ALA A 101 -18.30 -1.10 3.98
C ALA A 101 -17.17 -0.65 4.91
N VAL A 102 -16.07 -0.16 4.33
CA VAL A 102 -14.89 0.31 5.06
C VAL A 102 -14.58 1.76 4.70
N PRO A 103 -14.38 2.67 5.68
CA PRO A 103 -13.97 4.04 5.43
C PRO A 103 -12.65 4.15 4.64
N SER A 104 -12.54 5.18 3.80
CA SER A 104 -11.34 5.45 2.99
C SER A 104 -10.06 5.62 3.82
N SER A 105 -10.18 6.13 5.05
CA SER A 105 -9.06 6.24 6.01
C SER A 105 -8.47 4.88 6.40
N ILE A 106 -9.31 3.85 6.55
CA ILE A 106 -8.85 2.50 6.87
C ILE A 106 -8.31 1.80 5.62
N LEU A 107 -8.92 2.04 4.45
CA LEU A 107 -8.47 1.48 3.17
C LEU A 107 -7.14 2.05 2.68
N ALA A 108 -6.73 3.23 3.18
CA ALA A 108 -5.47 3.86 2.81
C ALA A 108 -4.26 2.96 3.09
N ALA A 109 -4.21 2.31 4.26
CA ALA A 109 -3.08 1.46 4.66
C ALA A 109 -2.86 0.22 3.75
N PRO A 110 -3.86 -0.65 3.49
CA PRO A 110 -3.67 -1.78 2.60
C PRO A 110 -3.38 -1.34 1.15
N LEU A 111 -3.96 -0.22 0.70
CA LEU A 111 -3.66 0.35 -0.61
C LEU A 111 -2.23 0.87 -0.70
N ASP A 112 -1.74 1.56 0.33
CA ASP A 112 -0.37 2.06 0.43
C ASP A 112 0.63 0.90 0.37
N SER A 113 0.37 -0.18 1.13
CA SER A 113 1.17 -1.40 1.11
C SER A 113 1.18 -2.07 -0.27
N ALA A 114 0.01 -2.29 -0.88
CA ALA A 114 -0.09 -2.95 -2.18
C ALA A 114 0.64 -2.16 -3.28
N THR A 115 0.54 -0.82 -3.26
CA THR A 115 1.16 0.05 -4.26
C THR A 115 2.66 0.21 -4.05
N ARG A 116 3.15 0.12 -2.81
CA ARG A 116 4.59 0.05 -2.53
C ARG A 116 5.20 -1.23 -3.08
N ASP A 117 4.57 -2.38 -2.83
CA ASP A 117 5.01 -3.66 -3.38
C ASP A 117 5.00 -3.66 -4.92
N LEU A 118 4.03 -2.97 -5.53
CA LEU A 118 3.97 -2.76 -6.97
C LEU A 118 5.19 -1.97 -7.49
N GLY A 119 5.58 -0.91 -6.78
CA GLY A 119 6.76 -0.10 -7.10
C GLY A 119 8.06 -0.89 -6.96
N GLU A 120 8.21 -1.66 -5.87
CA GLU A 120 9.37 -2.52 -5.64
C GLU A 120 9.50 -3.62 -6.70
N LYS A 121 8.39 -4.24 -7.09
CA LYS A 121 8.36 -5.22 -8.20
C LYS A 121 8.73 -4.59 -9.53
N ARG A 122 8.25 -3.37 -9.81
CA ARG A 122 8.60 -2.63 -11.03
C ARG A 122 10.09 -2.26 -11.08
N ALA A 123 10.69 -1.92 -9.95
CA ALA A 123 12.11 -1.59 -9.87
C ALA A 123 13.02 -2.83 -9.97
N SER A 124 12.64 -3.93 -9.31
CA SER A 124 13.45 -5.15 -9.23
C SER A 124 13.38 -6.02 -10.49
N SER A 125 12.22 -6.06 -11.15
CA SER A 125 11.99 -6.96 -12.27
C SER A 125 12.01 -6.21 -13.58
N LYS A 126 13.14 -6.28 -14.29
CA LYS A 126 13.28 -5.82 -15.69
C LYS A 126 12.30 -6.51 -16.67
N ARG A 127 11.56 -7.54 -16.21
CA ARG A 127 10.67 -8.41 -17.00
C ARG A 127 9.28 -8.68 -16.40
N LEU A 128 8.97 -8.26 -15.17
CA LEU A 128 7.57 -8.35 -14.74
C LEU A 128 6.84 -7.17 -15.35
N GLU A 129 6.23 -7.45 -16.50
CA GLU A 129 5.05 -6.76 -16.99
C GLU A 129 4.00 -6.84 -15.87
N SER A 130 4.08 -5.89 -14.94
CA SER A 130 2.93 -5.55 -14.12
C SER A 130 1.83 -5.25 -15.12
N SER A 131 0.84 -6.14 -15.22
CA SER A 131 -0.21 -6.02 -16.24
C SER A 131 -0.67 -4.57 -16.26
N PRO A 132 -0.69 -3.90 -17.43
CA PRO A 132 -1.04 -2.48 -17.53
C PRO A 132 -2.40 -2.19 -16.87
N GLN A 133 -3.28 -3.18 -16.84
CA GLN A 133 -4.56 -3.13 -16.12
C GLN A 133 -4.38 -2.95 -14.60
N VAL A 134 -3.42 -3.65 -13.98
CA VAL A 134 -3.15 -3.56 -12.52
C VAL A 134 -2.60 -2.18 -12.17
N LEU A 135 -1.71 -1.61 -13.01
CA LEU A 135 -1.20 -0.25 -12.83
C LEU A 135 -2.33 0.78 -12.96
N LYS A 136 -3.19 0.64 -13.97
CA LYS A 136 -4.35 1.50 -14.16
C LYS A 136 -5.33 1.41 -12.99
N LEU A 137 -5.63 0.20 -12.51
CA LEU A 137 -6.47 -0.03 -11.34
C LEU A 137 -5.88 0.61 -10.08
N ALA A 138 -4.57 0.44 -9.85
CA ALA A 138 -3.87 1.04 -8.72
C ALA A 138 -3.96 2.58 -8.75
N ALA A 139 -3.69 3.20 -9.90
CA ALA A 139 -3.77 4.66 -10.06
C ALA A 139 -5.19 5.18 -9.85
N GLN A 140 -6.20 4.47 -10.37
CA GLN A 140 -7.60 4.81 -10.18
C GLN A 140 -7.99 4.74 -8.69
N LEU A 141 -7.64 3.66 -8.00
CA LEU A 141 -7.94 3.48 -6.57
C LEU A 141 -7.24 4.51 -5.70
N LEU A 142 -5.95 4.78 -5.94
CA LEU A 142 -5.21 5.83 -5.23
C LEU A 142 -5.84 7.21 -5.42
N SER A 143 -6.32 7.50 -6.64
CA SER A 143 -7.00 8.77 -6.94
C SER A 143 -8.37 8.86 -6.26
N GLU A 144 -9.15 7.78 -6.27
CA GLU A 144 -10.49 7.74 -5.66
C GLU A 144 -10.41 7.81 -4.12
N VAL A 145 -9.54 7.00 -3.50
CA VAL A 145 -9.31 7.04 -2.05
C VAL A 145 -8.68 8.38 -1.64
N GLY A 146 -7.71 8.89 -2.39
CA GLY A 146 -7.10 10.21 -2.15
C GLY A 146 -8.12 11.35 -2.20
N ARG A 147 -9.07 11.32 -3.15
CA ARG A 147 -10.19 12.27 -3.21
C ARG A 147 -11.07 12.19 -1.96
N ASN A 148 -11.46 10.97 -1.55
CA ASN A 148 -12.30 10.78 -0.38
C ASN A 148 -11.61 11.23 0.92
N LEU A 149 -10.29 11.03 1.04
CA LEU A 149 -9.51 11.51 2.18
C LEU A 149 -9.42 13.03 2.22
N LYS A 150 -9.23 13.68 1.06
CA LYS A 150 -9.26 15.14 0.92
C LYS A 150 -10.61 15.69 1.39
N GLU A 151 -11.72 15.09 0.94
CA GLU A 151 -13.08 15.47 1.37
C GLU A 151 -13.30 15.23 2.87
N GLY A 152 -12.70 14.18 3.44
CA GLY A 152 -12.70 13.89 4.87
C GLY A 152 -11.76 14.75 5.71
N GLY A 153 -10.98 15.65 5.10
CA GLY A 153 -10.03 16.53 5.79
C GLY A 153 -8.67 15.91 6.12
N ASP A 154 -8.42 14.64 5.75
CA ASP A 154 -7.10 14.00 5.90
C ASP A 154 -6.21 14.35 4.70
N LEU A 155 -5.81 15.62 4.65
CA LEU A 155 -4.99 16.16 3.57
C LEU A 155 -3.61 15.51 3.49
N VAL A 156 -3.05 15.09 4.63
CA VAL A 156 -1.71 14.50 4.69
C VAL A 156 -1.67 13.19 3.93
N MET A 157 -2.58 12.28 4.24
CA MET A 157 -2.65 10.98 3.58
C MET A 157 -3.13 11.13 2.14
N ALA A 158 -4.06 12.07 1.88
CA ALA A 158 -4.52 12.37 0.52
C ALA A 158 -3.35 12.77 -0.41
N VAL A 159 -2.45 13.67 0.03
CA VAL A 159 -1.27 14.05 -0.75
C VAL A 159 -0.39 12.85 -1.06
N VAL A 160 -0.12 11.98 -0.07
CA VAL A 160 0.74 10.79 -0.27
C VAL A 160 0.16 9.85 -1.32
N LEU A 161 -1.14 9.54 -1.25
CA LEU A 161 -1.77 8.63 -2.21
C LEU A 161 -1.85 9.25 -3.62
N LEU A 162 -2.19 10.55 -3.71
CA LEU A 162 -2.29 11.26 -4.98
C LEU A 162 -0.92 11.44 -5.66
N GLU A 163 0.14 11.65 -4.90
CA GLU A 163 1.51 11.70 -5.43
C GLU A 163 1.88 10.37 -6.09
N ARG A 164 1.56 9.24 -5.43
CA ARG A 164 1.78 7.91 -6.00
C ARG A 164 0.92 7.67 -7.24
N ALA A 165 -0.35 8.06 -7.21
CA ALA A 165 -1.24 7.94 -8.36
C ALA A 165 -0.68 8.69 -9.59
N TRP A 166 -0.20 9.92 -9.36
CA TRP A 166 0.42 10.75 -10.38
C TRP A 166 1.68 10.11 -10.97
N LYS A 167 2.53 9.50 -10.13
CA LYS A 167 3.72 8.76 -10.60
C LYS A 167 3.38 7.52 -11.44
N ILE A 168 2.19 6.93 -11.26
CA ILE A 168 1.77 5.75 -12.01
C ILE A 168 1.14 6.16 -13.36
N ASP A 169 0.14 7.04 -13.37
CA ASP A 169 -0.72 7.30 -14.56
C ASP A 169 -0.80 8.79 -14.96
N GLY A 170 -0.25 9.71 -14.16
CA GLY A 170 -0.29 11.16 -14.44
C GLY A 170 -1.68 11.82 -14.34
N SER A 171 -2.77 11.04 -14.44
CA SER A 171 -4.16 11.50 -14.38
C SER A 171 -4.54 12.19 -13.07
N ALA A 172 -3.90 11.81 -11.96
CA ALA A 172 -4.13 12.41 -10.64
C ALA A 172 -3.53 13.82 -10.45
N LYS A 173 -2.87 14.38 -11.47
CA LYS A 173 -2.10 15.64 -11.38
C LYS A 173 -2.92 16.82 -10.85
N GLU A 174 -4.09 17.07 -11.43
CA GLU A 174 -4.92 18.23 -11.09
C GLU A 174 -5.39 18.14 -9.63
N LEU A 175 -5.88 16.96 -9.25
CA LEU A 175 -6.33 16.67 -7.89
C LEU A 175 -5.19 16.76 -6.88
N LEU A 176 -3.98 16.29 -7.23
CA LEU A 176 -2.78 16.44 -6.41
C LEU A 176 -2.42 17.92 -6.21
N SER A 177 -2.38 18.71 -7.29
CA SER A 177 -2.04 20.14 -7.20
C SER A 177 -3.00 20.91 -6.31
N GLU A 178 -4.30 20.64 -6.44
CA GLU A 178 -5.32 21.26 -5.60
C GLU A 178 -5.16 20.86 -4.13
N THR A 179 -4.90 19.58 -3.86
CA THR A 179 -4.71 19.07 -2.49
C THR A 179 -3.44 19.63 -1.85
N LEU A 180 -2.35 19.77 -2.62
CA LEU A 180 -1.12 20.41 -2.18
C LEU A 180 -1.35 21.86 -1.77
N ASP A 181 -2.17 22.61 -2.51
CA ASP A 181 -2.48 24.01 -2.19
C ASP A 181 -3.25 24.16 -0.89
N LEU A 182 -4.22 23.28 -0.64
CA LEU A 182 -4.96 23.24 0.61
C LEU A 182 -4.04 22.91 1.79
N GLU A 183 -3.18 21.91 1.65
CA GLU A 183 -2.27 21.47 2.72
C GLU A 183 -1.16 22.50 3.02
N ILE A 184 -0.58 23.12 1.99
CA ILE A 184 0.40 24.21 2.16
C ILE A 184 -0.26 25.37 2.92
N LYS A 185 -1.46 25.78 2.53
CA LYS A 185 -2.20 26.85 3.21
C LYS A 185 -2.52 26.48 4.66
N ASN A 186 -2.90 25.23 4.93
CA ASN A 186 -3.15 24.73 6.29
C ASN A 186 -1.88 24.80 7.15
N LEU A 187 -0.76 24.27 6.66
CA LEU A 187 0.52 24.27 7.38
C LEU A 187 1.08 25.68 7.57
N GLU A 188 0.95 26.58 6.59
CA GLU A 188 1.37 27.98 6.75
C GLU A 188 0.59 28.68 7.87
N ASN A 189 -0.71 28.41 8.00
CA ASN A 189 -1.50 28.93 9.11
C ASN A 189 -1.03 28.36 10.46
N GLN A 190 -0.62 27.09 10.50
CA GLN A 190 -0.03 26.48 11.69
C GLN A 190 1.34 27.08 12.02
N VAL A 191 2.22 27.28 11.04
CA VAL A 191 3.54 27.92 11.19
C VAL A 191 3.42 29.35 11.73
N ARG A 192 2.40 30.10 11.30
CA ARG A 192 2.14 31.46 11.82
C ARG A 192 1.76 31.46 13.30
N ARG A 193 1.10 30.40 13.78
CA ARG A 193 0.69 30.25 15.19
C ARG A 193 1.83 29.67 16.03
N ASN A 194 2.51 28.67 15.48
CA ASN A 194 3.53 27.88 16.13
C ASN A 194 4.80 28.00 15.28
N SER A 195 5.83 28.66 15.79
CA SER A 195 7.11 28.87 15.06
C SER A 195 7.97 27.60 14.98
N ASP A 196 7.35 26.47 14.66
CA ASP A 196 7.97 25.15 14.56
C ASP A 196 8.73 25.02 13.23
N GLU A 197 10.02 24.69 13.33
CA GLU A 197 10.91 24.54 12.19
C GLU A 197 10.57 23.30 11.34
N THR A 198 10.03 22.24 11.96
CA THR A 198 9.64 21.02 11.24
C THR A 198 8.48 21.29 10.28
N LEU A 199 7.54 22.14 10.67
CA LEU A 199 6.42 22.58 9.84
C LEU A 199 6.92 23.43 8.66
N LYS A 200 7.91 24.30 8.87
CA LYS A 200 8.52 25.09 7.78
C LYS A 200 9.21 24.19 6.75
N GLN A 201 9.98 23.20 7.22
CA GLN A 201 10.63 22.22 6.35
C GLN A 201 9.61 21.43 5.53
N ARG A 202 8.50 21.02 6.17
CA ARG A 202 7.40 20.34 5.49
C ARG A 202 6.74 21.22 4.41
N VAL A 203 6.46 22.50 4.70
CA VAL A 203 5.93 23.46 3.71
C VAL A 203 6.90 23.62 2.53
N ALA A 204 8.21 23.75 2.79
CA ALA A 204 9.21 23.85 1.74
C ALA A 204 9.23 22.61 0.83
N ARG A 205 9.15 21.40 1.43
CA ARG A 205 9.05 20.14 0.69
C ARG A 205 7.80 20.08 -0.19
N LEU A 206 6.63 20.47 0.34
CA LEU A 206 5.39 20.47 -0.43
C LEU A 206 5.40 21.48 -1.59
N ARG A 207 6.02 22.66 -1.40
CA ARG A 207 6.22 23.63 -2.50
C ARG A 207 7.15 23.09 -3.58
N SER A 208 8.22 22.40 -3.19
CA SER A 208 9.12 21.72 -4.13
C SER A 208 8.34 20.69 -4.97
N LEU A 209 7.55 19.84 -4.31
CA LEU A 209 6.70 18.85 -4.99
C LEU A 209 5.69 19.53 -5.93
N LYS A 210 5.02 20.60 -5.48
CA LYS A 210 4.09 21.38 -6.33
C LYS A 210 4.79 21.90 -7.59
N SER A 211 6.02 22.40 -7.47
CA SER A 211 6.79 22.88 -8.61
C SER A 211 7.13 21.75 -9.59
N GLU A 212 7.53 20.57 -9.10
CA GLU A 212 7.82 19.38 -9.91
C GLU A 212 6.59 18.95 -10.73
N VAL A 213 5.43 18.89 -10.08
CA VAL A 213 4.13 18.59 -10.72
C VAL A 213 3.78 19.63 -11.80
N GLY A 214 4.15 20.90 -11.59
CA GLY A 214 3.96 21.98 -12.57
C GLY A 214 4.90 21.89 -13.78
N TRP A 215 6.18 21.57 -13.57
CA TRP A 215 7.21 21.51 -14.62
C TRP A 215 6.94 20.46 -15.70
N VAL A 216 6.43 19.28 -15.32
CA VAL A 216 6.14 18.19 -16.26
C VAL A 216 5.14 18.60 -17.36
N PHE A 217 4.29 19.59 -17.11
CA PHE A 217 3.34 20.12 -18.09
C PHE A 217 4.00 20.94 -19.20
N LYS A 218 4.95 21.81 -18.81
CA LYS A 218 5.59 22.73 -19.76
C LYS A 218 6.45 21.96 -20.78
N ALA A 219 7.01 20.82 -20.38
CA ALA A 219 7.81 19.97 -21.26
C ALA A 219 6.96 19.18 -22.27
N LYS A 220 5.79 18.64 -21.87
CA LYS A 220 4.93 17.85 -22.79
C LYS A 220 4.13 18.70 -23.77
N GLY A 221 3.71 19.90 -23.38
CA GLY A 221 2.95 20.80 -24.27
C GLY A 221 3.78 21.47 -25.36
N GLY A 222 5.09 21.60 -25.19
CA GLY A 222 5.96 22.33 -26.13
C GLY A 222 6.60 21.51 -27.25
N ALA A 223 6.65 20.18 -27.12
CA ALA A 223 7.41 19.33 -28.04
C ALA A 223 6.59 18.74 -29.20
N THR A 224 5.27 18.65 -29.06
CA THR A 224 4.41 17.99 -30.07
C THR A 224 3.78 18.94 -31.09
N GLU A 225 3.88 20.26 -30.91
CA GLU A 225 3.25 21.23 -31.84
C GLU A 225 4.20 21.79 -32.91
N VAL A 226 5.52 21.61 -32.79
CA VAL A 226 6.50 22.23 -33.72
C VAL A 226 7.12 21.22 -34.70
N ALA A 227 7.02 19.91 -34.46
CA ALA A 227 7.59 18.88 -35.34
C ALA A 227 6.67 18.43 -36.50
N GLY A 228 5.46 18.98 -36.61
CA GLY A 228 4.49 18.66 -37.67
C GLY A 228 4.36 19.71 -38.78
N ALA A 229 5.07 20.85 -38.69
CA ALA A 229 4.87 21.98 -39.62
C ALA A 229 5.90 22.06 -40.77
N ALA A 230 6.72 21.02 -40.98
CA ALA A 230 7.75 21.03 -42.01
C ALA A 230 7.84 19.69 -42.76
N SER A 231 6.76 19.27 -43.41
CA SER A 231 6.79 18.50 -44.67
C SER A 231 5.37 18.05 -45.02
N LEU A 232 4.73 18.78 -45.92
CA LEU A 232 3.99 18.26 -47.07
C LEU A 232 3.27 19.43 -47.73
N THR A 233 3.79 19.80 -48.89
CA THR A 233 3.06 20.48 -49.95
C THR A 233 1.78 19.72 -50.25
N SER A 234 0.65 20.21 -49.77
CA SER A 234 -0.67 19.87 -50.30
C SER A 234 -1.53 21.12 -50.32
N GLU A 235 -2.26 21.23 -51.41
CA GLU A 235 -3.13 22.31 -51.86
C GLU A 235 -3.98 23.00 -50.79
N PRO A 236 -4.36 24.28 -51.01
CA PRO A 236 -5.26 25.00 -50.13
C PRO A 236 -6.67 24.37 -50.18
N VAL A 237 -6.90 23.37 -49.33
CA VAL A 237 -8.26 22.94 -49.00
C VAL A 237 -8.84 24.00 -48.06
N SER A 238 -9.71 24.82 -48.62
CA SER A 238 -10.61 25.74 -47.94
C SER A 238 -11.38 25.01 -46.84
N GLN A 239 -10.88 25.06 -45.60
CA GLN A 239 -11.69 24.72 -44.43
C GLN A 239 -12.66 25.87 -44.17
N ASP A 240 -13.79 25.82 -44.88
CA ASP A 240 -15.06 26.36 -44.39
C ASP A 240 -15.47 25.55 -43.16
N ALA A 241 -14.84 25.83 -42.02
CA ALA A 241 -15.32 25.40 -40.71
C ALA A 241 -16.49 26.31 -40.32
N GLY A 242 -17.59 26.17 -41.07
CA GLY A 242 -18.92 26.64 -40.72
C GLY A 242 -19.47 25.85 -39.54
N GLY A 243 -18.81 25.94 -38.38
CA GLY A 243 -19.39 25.55 -37.12
C GLY A 243 -20.72 26.30 -36.95
N PRO A 244 -21.85 25.61 -36.73
CA PRO A 244 -23.16 26.21 -36.81
C PRO A 244 -23.29 27.40 -35.86
N ARG A 245 -23.30 28.62 -36.43
CA ARG A 245 -23.51 29.87 -35.66
C ARG A 245 -24.82 29.83 -34.85
N TRP A 246 -25.76 28.96 -35.22
CA TRP A 246 -26.99 28.71 -34.47
C TRP A 246 -26.73 28.10 -33.09
N MET A 247 -25.68 27.29 -32.91
CA MET A 247 -25.38 26.64 -31.64
C MET A 247 -24.86 27.63 -30.59
N ARG A 248 -24.04 28.61 -30.99
CA ARG A 248 -23.62 29.71 -30.11
C ARG A 248 -24.80 30.60 -29.72
N ARG A 249 -25.72 30.88 -30.65
CA ARG A 249 -26.96 31.64 -30.38
C ARG A 249 -27.90 30.87 -29.44
N ALA A 250 -28.00 29.54 -29.58
CA ALA A 250 -28.80 28.70 -28.70
C ALA A 250 -28.27 28.70 -27.26
N ILE A 251 -26.95 28.59 -27.07
CA ILE A 251 -26.33 28.64 -25.72
C ILE A 251 -26.58 30.00 -25.05
N ILE A 252 -26.45 31.11 -25.80
CA ILE A 252 -26.72 32.46 -25.27
C ILE A 252 -28.21 32.61 -24.90
N ALA A 253 -29.12 32.09 -25.71
CA ALA A 253 -30.56 32.14 -25.43
C ALA A 253 -30.94 31.34 -24.17
N VAL A 254 -30.36 30.15 -23.97
CA VAL A 254 -30.58 29.33 -22.77
C VAL A 254 -30.04 30.02 -21.52
N ALA A 255 -28.83 30.60 -21.60
CA ALA A 255 -28.25 31.35 -20.48
C ALA A 255 -29.10 32.57 -20.09
N ALA A 256 -29.62 33.32 -21.07
CA ALA A 256 -30.51 34.44 -20.81
C ALA A 256 -31.83 34.00 -20.15
N LEU A 257 -32.39 32.86 -20.56
CA LEU A 257 -33.63 32.33 -20.01
C LEU A 257 -33.44 31.86 -18.55
N CYS A 258 -32.30 31.25 -18.22
CA CYS A 258 -31.95 30.91 -16.83
C CYS A 258 -31.81 32.15 -15.93
N LEU A 259 -31.22 33.24 -16.43
CA LEU A 259 -31.09 34.49 -15.67
C LEU A 259 -32.44 35.16 -15.42
N ILE A 260 -33.35 35.13 -16.40
CA ILE A 260 -34.72 35.63 -16.24
C ILE A 260 -35.47 34.79 -15.18
N LEU A 261 -35.33 33.47 -15.20
CA LEU A 261 -35.94 32.57 -14.20
C LEU A 261 -35.42 32.84 -12.78
N LEU A 262 -34.11 33.01 -12.62
CA LEU A 262 -33.50 33.35 -11.32
C LEU A 262 -33.96 34.72 -10.82
N GLY A 263 -34.06 35.72 -11.71
CA GLY A 263 -34.61 37.04 -11.38
C GLY A 263 -36.07 36.95 -10.95
N TRP A 264 -36.88 36.13 -11.62
CA TRP A 264 -38.30 35.94 -11.29
C TRP A 264 -38.48 35.21 -9.95
N LEU A 265 -37.65 34.20 -9.65
CA LEU A 265 -37.58 33.52 -8.35
C LEU A 265 -37.16 34.48 -7.22
N GLY A 266 -36.14 35.32 -7.47
CA GLY A 266 -35.72 36.35 -6.52
C GLY A 266 -36.81 37.40 -6.28
N TYR A 267 -37.52 37.81 -7.34
CA TYR A 267 -38.66 38.72 -7.23
C TYR A 267 -39.81 38.09 -6.45
N LEU A 268 -40.16 36.82 -6.70
CA LEU A 268 -41.17 36.10 -5.92
C LEU A 268 -40.78 35.98 -4.45
N TYR A 269 -39.50 35.69 -4.16
CA TYR A 269 -38.99 35.63 -2.80
C TYR A 269 -39.12 36.99 -2.08
N PHE A 270 -38.86 38.08 -2.80
CA PHE A 270 -38.97 39.44 -2.26
C PHE A 270 -40.44 39.91 -2.12
N ALA A 271 -41.26 39.64 -3.14
CA ALA A 271 -42.68 40.00 -3.20
C ALA A 271 -43.56 39.18 -2.26
N ALA A 272 -43.16 37.94 -1.93
CA ALA A 272 -43.81 37.10 -0.92
C ALA A 272 -43.55 37.57 0.53
N GLY A 273 -42.98 38.76 0.72
CA GLY A 273 -42.79 39.35 2.04
C GLY A 273 -41.59 38.77 2.77
N GLY A 274 -40.40 38.91 2.16
CA GLY A 274 -39.10 38.66 2.77
C GLY A 274 -38.77 39.51 4.01
N THR A 275 -39.77 39.96 4.77
CA THR A 275 -39.66 40.27 6.20
C THR A 275 -39.90 39.00 7.01
N GLY A 276 -39.20 37.93 6.63
CA GLY A 276 -39.08 36.73 7.45
C GLY A 276 -38.09 37.01 8.57
N GLU A 277 -38.54 37.66 9.65
CA GLU A 277 -38.02 37.34 10.97
C GLU A 277 -38.23 35.83 11.16
N LEU A 278 -37.28 35.01 10.70
CA LEU A 278 -37.10 33.65 11.15
C LEU A 278 -36.68 33.73 12.62
N LYS A 279 -37.68 33.95 13.48
CA LYS A 279 -37.58 33.69 14.91
C LYS A 279 -37.25 32.21 15.05
N MET A 280 -35.95 31.93 15.16
CA MET A 280 -35.39 30.72 15.75
C MET A 280 -35.77 30.68 17.25
N ALA A 281 -37.08 30.62 17.52
CA ALA A 281 -37.66 30.45 18.84
C ALA A 281 -38.40 29.11 18.87
N ALA A 282 -37.70 28.05 18.48
CA ALA A 282 -37.95 26.71 19.01
C ALA A 282 -36.85 26.43 20.04
N VAL A 283 -36.78 27.30 21.05
CA VAL A 283 -36.20 26.95 22.34
C VAL A 283 -37.15 25.91 22.91
N VAL A 284 -36.73 24.65 22.90
CA VAL A 284 -37.29 23.60 23.75
C VAL A 284 -37.18 24.14 25.18
N GLN A 285 -38.31 24.63 25.71
CA GLN A 285 -38.43 24.92 27.13
C GLN A 285 -38.35 23.58 27.86
N LEU A 286 -37.17 23.27 28.40
CA LEU A 286 -37.04 22.28 29.45
C LEU A 286 -37.85 22.79 30.66
N PRO A 287 -38.81 22.03 31.19
CA PRO A 287 -39.53 22.40 32.40
C PRO A 287 -38.54 22.50 33.57
N LYS A 288 -38.52 23.66 34.23
CA LYS A 288 -37.71 23.98 35.43
C LYS A 288 -38.33 23.47 36.74
N ASP A 289 -39.07 22.37 36.69
CA ASP A 289 -39.69 21.77 37.88
C ASP A 289 -39.09 20.39 38.17
N LEU A 290 -37.82 20.35 38.61
CA LEU A 290 -37.17 19.11 39.07
C LEU A 290 -36.24 19.30 40.29
N ASP A 291 -36.41 20.38 41.07
CA ASP A 291 -35.70 20.56 42.35
C ASP A 291 -36.43 19.91 43.56
N GLY A 292 -37.38 19.00 43.31
CA GLY A 292 -38.29 18.48 44.34
C GLY A 292 -38.42 16.96 44.48
N LEU A 293 -37.62 16.14 43.80
CA LEU A 293 -37.68 14.68 43.93
C LEU A 293 -36.52 14.12 44.73
N ASN A 294 -36.73 14.15 46.04
CA ASN A 294 -36.12 13.27 47.03
C ASN A 294 -36.00 11.82 46.52
N SER A 295 -34.75 11.33 46.48
CA SER A 295 -34.32 10.07 47.11
C SER A 295 -35.33 8.90 47.21
N ALA A 296 -35.96 8.51 46.10
CA ALA A 296 -36.57 7.20 45.96
C ALA A 296 -35.60 6.27 45.21
N ALA A 297 -35.29 5.14 45.86
CA ALA A 297 -34.28 4.17 45.48
C ALA A 297 -34.33 3.75 44.00
N LEU A 298 -33.36 4.22 43.23
CA LEU A 298 -32.96 3.58 41.97
C LEU A 298 -32.13 2.34 42.31
N PRO A 299 -32.45 1.15 41.76
CA PRO A 299 -31.58 -0.01 41.91
C PRO A 299 -30.21 0.33 41.32
N LYS A 300 -29.15 0.06 42.08
CA LYS A 300 -27.78 0.18 41.62
C LYS A 300 -27.64 -0.68 40.36
N LEU A 301 -27.52 -0.04 39.20
CA LEU A 301 -27.02 -0.69 38.01
C LEU A 301 -25.53 -0.91 38.27
N ASP A 302 -25.15 -2.17 38.51
CA ASP A 302 -23.76 -2.58 38.52
C ASP A 302 -23.13 -2.11 37.20
N PRO A 303 -21.98 -1.42 37.25
CA PRO A 303 -21.26 -1.08 36.04
C PRO A 303 -20.93 -2.39 35.32
N LEU A 304 -21.47 -2.56 34.11
CA LEU A 304 -21.18 -3.69 33.23
C LEU A 304 -19.67 -3.71 32.93
N GLN A 305 -18.91 -4.40 33.79
CA GLN A 305 -17.51 -4.76 33.62
C GLN A 305 -17.28 -5.79 32.50
N GLY A 306 -18.30 -6.15 31.72
CA GLY A 306 -18.27 -7.28 30.78
C GLY A 306 -18.03 -6.95 29.30
N LEU A 307 -17.79 -5.68 28.92
CA LEU A 307 -17.52 -5.33 27.50
C LEU A 307 -16.03 -5.24 27.16
N GLY A 308 -15.14 -5.45 28.14
CA GLY A 308 -13.68 -5.52 27.92
C GLY A 308 -13.15 -6.89 27.47
N ASP A 309 -13.99 -7.93 27.49
CA ASP A 309 -13.55 -9.31 27.24
C ASP A 309 -13.67 -9.77 25.78
N LEU A 310 -14.30 -8.99 24.89
CA LEU A 310 -14.38 -9.37 23.47
C LEU A 310 -13.00 -9.33 22.78
N ASP A 311 -12.15 -8.36 23.13
CA ASP A 311 -10.77 -8.31 22.65
C ASP A 311 -9.91 -9.43 23.25
N ALA A 312 -10.16 -9.82 24.52
CA ALA A 312 -9.44 -10.93 25.15
C ALA A 312 -9.78 -12.28 24.51
N VAL A 313 -11.03 -12.48 24.05
CA VAL A 313 -11.45 -13.70 23.34
C VAL A 313 -10.80 -13.79 21.95
N TYR A 314 -10.61 -12.66 21.26
CA TYR A 314 -9.95 -12.65 19.94
C TYR A 314 -8.46 -13.01 20.04
N TYR A 315 -7.78 -12.64 21.12
CA TYR A 315 -6.38 -13.01 21.35
C TYR A 315 -6.18 -14.40 21.99
N GLN A 316 -7.13 -14.90 22.79
CA GLN A 316 -7.03 -16.26 23.36
C GLN A 316 -7.27 -17.38 22.35
N LEU A 317 -8.05 -17.15 21.27
CA LEU A 317 -8.24 -18.14 20.22
C LEU A 317 -6.94 -18.43 19.44
N GLY A 318 -6.05 -17.44 19.32
CA GLY A 318 -4.76 -17.59 18.62
C GLY A 318 -3.67 -18.33 19.41
N GLN A 319 -3.81 -18.45 20.74
CA GLN A 319 -2.79 -19.10 21.58
C GLN A 319 -3.08 -20.59 21.87
N LYS A 320 -4.35 -21.04 21.86
CA LYS A 320 -4.67 -22.44 22.15
C LYS A 320 -4.28 -23.43 21.04
N GLN A 321 -4.03 -22.97 19.81
CA GLN A 321 -3.60 -23.86 18.71
C GLN A 321 -2.10 -24.19 18.70
N ARG A 322 -1.28 -23.63 19.62
CA ARG A 322 0.19 -23.77 19.55
C ARG A 322 0.83 -24.54 20.71
N VAL A 323 0.04 -25.21 21.57
CA VAL A 323 0.59 -25.94 22.74
C VAL A 323 0.44 -27.47 22.65
N GLU A 324 -0.37 -28.02 21.76
CA GLU A 324 -0.41 -29.47 21.52
C GLU A 324 0.66 -29.90 20.51
N ASN A 325 1.94 -29.87 20.92
CA ASN A 325 3.00 -30.74 20.40
C ASN A 325 4.31 -30.47 21.15
N LYS A 326 4.34 -30.77 22.46
CA LYS A 326 5.60 -31.03 23.16
C LYS A 326 5.52 -32.38 23.87
N LYS A 327 6.28 -33.31 23.32
CA LYS A 327 6.62 -34.64 23.83
C LYS A 327 7.26 -34.49 25.23
N PRO A 328 6.77 -35.19 26.27
CA PRO A 328 7.38 -35.11 27.60
C PRO A 328 8.63 -35.98 27.65
N THR A 329 9.76 -35.36 27.99
CA THR A 329 10.98 -36.03 28.45
C THR A 329 10.85 -36.32 29.94
N ALA A 330 11.11 -37.57 30.32
CA ALA A 330 11.19 -38.02 31.70
C ALA A 330 12.42 -37.41 32.41
N ASP A 331 12.27 -36.94 33.65
CA ASP A 331 12.85 -37.57 34.84
C ASP A 331 12.49 -36.82 36.14
N SER A 332 12.38 -37.58 37.24
CA SER A 332 12.41 -37.17 38.67
C SER A 332 11.28 -36.24 39.18
N GLY A 333 10.43 -36.54 40.17
CA GLY A 333 10.51 -37.47 41.29
C GLY A 333 10.07 -36.75 42.58
N SER A 334 8.86 -37.00 43.09
CA SER A 334 8.54 -37.17 44.53
C SER A 334 7.04 -37.23 44.80
N GLU A 335 6.70 -38.31 45.48
CA GLU A 335 5.58 -38.62 46.36
C GLU A 335 4.51 -37.55 46.65
N SER A 336 3.25 -37.89 46.37
CA SER A 336 2.23 -38.04 47.43
C SER A 336 1.02 -38.81 46.89
N GLN A 337 0.69 -39.89 47.58
CA GLN A 337 -0.51 -40.70 47.39
C GLN A 337 -1.71 -39.94 47.97
N GLU A 338 -2.83 -39.85 47.24
CA GLU A 338 -4.12 -40.22 47.83
C GLU A 338 -5.16 -40.61 46.75
N LYS A 339 -5.88 -41.67 47.08
CA LYS A 339 -6.79 -42.45 46.24
C LYS A 339 -8.14 -41.77 46.11
N VAL A 340 -8.69 -41.65 44.90
CA VAL A 340 -10.14 -41.90 44.66
C VAL A 340 -10.32 -42.55 43.29
N ALA A 341 -11.07 -43.65 43.28
CA ALA A 341 -11.33 -44.53 42.16
C ALA A 341 -12.61 -44.17 41.38
N LYS A 342 -12.74 -44.79 40.19
CA LYS A 342 -13.94 -45.01 39.33
C LYS A 342 -14.20 -43.89 38.30
N ALA A 343 -14.51 -44.14 37.02
CA ALA A 343 -14.81 -45.37 36.29
C ALA A 343 -14.52 -45.19 34.77
N LYS A 344 -14.38 -46.35 34.14
CA LYS A 344 -14.24 -46.69 32.72
C LYS A 344 -15.14 -45.92 31.74
N GLU A 345 -14.59 -45.48 30.61
CA GLU A 345 -15.21 -45.67 29.30
C GLU A 345 -14.12 -45.76 28.23
N ILE A 346 -13.94 -46.96 27.67
CA ILE A 346 -13.03 -47.25 26.56
C ILE A 346 -13.93 -47.33 25.32
N VAL A 347 -13.85 -46.34 24.44
CA VAL A 347 -14.45 -46.41 23.11
C VAL A 347 -13.35 -46.67 22.10
N ASN A 348 -13.28 -47.93 21.66
CA ASN A 348 -12.54 -48.36 20.49
C ASN A 348 -13.21 -47.79 19.23
N THR A 349 -12.54 -46.90 18.51
CA THR A 349 -12.82 -46.67 17.09
C THR A 349 -11.66 -47.20 16.27
N SER A 350 -11.77 -48.47 15.93
CA SER A 350 -11.00 -49.16 14.90
C SER A 350 -11.23 -48.52 13.53
N GLY A 351 -10.16 -47.97 12.94
CA GLY A 351 -10.06 -47.55 11.54
C GLY A 351 -8.73 -48.02 10.94
N PRO A 352 -8.66 -48.29 9.63
CA PRO A 352 -7.95 -49.46 9.10
C PRO A 352 -6.44 -49.29 8.95
N VAL A 353 -5.77 -50.41 9.20
CA VAL A 353 -4.34 -50.70 9.00
C VAL A 353 -4.01 -50.61 7.51
N GLU A 354 -3.12 -49.67 7.14
CA GLU A 354 -2.44 -49.70 5.85
C GLU A 354 -1.27 -50.70 5.93
N SER A 355 -1.26 -51.68 5.04
CA SER A 355 -0.25 -52.74 4.99
C SER A 355 1.01 -52.29 4.25
N GLU A 356 2.12 -52.32 4.97
CA GLU A 356 3.50 -51.98 4.57
C GLU A 356 4.16 -52.99 3.59
N GLN A 357 3.41 -53.53 2.64
CA GLN A 357 3.92 -54.55 1.70
C GLN A 357 3.51 -54.28 0.26
N ALA A 358 4.14 -53.30 -0.38
CA ALA A 358 4.27 -53.31 -1.84
C ALA A 358 5.43 -52.43 -2.31
N ARG A 359 6.34 -53.05 -3.08
CA ARG A 359 7.36 -52.46 -3.98
C ARG A 359 8.79 -52.33 -3.47
N THR A 360 9.35 -53.47 -3.08
CA THR A 360 10.68 -53.86 -3.57
C THR A 360 10.52 -54.82 -4.74
N LYS A 361 11.05 -54.47 -5.94
CA LYS A 361 11.59 -55.35 -7.01
C LYS A 361 11.49 -54.69 -8.38
N ALA A 362 12.63 -54.24 -8.92
CA ALA A 362 12.93 -54.29 -10.35
C ALA A 362 14.45 -54.07 -10.53
N VAL A 363 15.21 -55.15 -10.39
CA VAL A 363 16.58 -55.32 -10.89
C VAL A 363 16.51 -56.37 -11.99
N GLY A 364 17.11 -56.09 -13.14
CA GLY A 364 17.28 -57.01 -14.28
C GLY A 364 17.32 -56.23 -15.59
N ALA A 365 18.48 -55.79 -16.06
CA ALA A 365 19.40 -56.54 -16.92
C ALA A 365 18.89 -56.70 -18.36
N ALA A 366 19.41 -55.86 -19.27
CA ALA A 366 19.53 -56.20 -20.69
C ALA A 366 20.78 -55.52 -21.25
N ARG A 367 21.77 -56.36 -21.52
CA ARG A 367 23.03 -56.09 -22.19
C ARG A 367 22.82 -56.45 -23.65
N THR A 368 23.00 -55.51 -24.57
CA THR A 368 23.17 -55.82 -25.99
C THR A 368 24.19 -54.86 -26.58
N GLU A 369 25.30 -55.46 -26.99
CA GLU A 369 26.36 -54.87 -27.78
C GLU A 369 25.83 -54.60 -29.20
N SER A 370 26.16 -53.44 -29.77
CA SER A 370 26.41 -53.30 -31.21
C SER A 370 27.29 -52.08 -31.45
N ARG A 371 28.44 -52.40 -32.02
CA ARG A 371 29.55 -51.54 -32.45
C ARG A 371 29.22 -51.00 -33.84
N ALA A 372 29.56 -49.73 -34.12
CA ALA A 372 30.26 -49.24 -35.33
C ALA A 372 29.76 -47.88 -35.89
N ILE A 373 30.70 -46.92 -35.90
CA ILE A 373 31.02 -45.95 -36.97
C ILE A 373 30.00 -44.83 -37.28
N SER A 374 30.25 -43.59 -36.81
CA SER A 374 30.92 -42.50 -37.57
C SER A 374 30.63 -41.12 -36.95
N ASP A 375 31.64 -40.25 -37.05
CA ASP A 375 31.64 -38.79 -36.95
C ASP A 375 31.52 -38.10 -35.57
N PRO A 376 32.55 -37.33 -35.14
CA PRO A 376 32.47 -36.51 -33.94
C PRO A 376 31.69 -35.21 -34.20
N PRO A 377 30.66 -34.89 -33.39
CA PRO A 377 30.06 -33.56 -33.41
C PRO A 377 30.99 -32.54 -32.70
N PRO A 378 30.92 -31.26 -33.08
CA PRO A 378 31.80 -30.22 -32.56
C PRO A 378 31.62 -30.02 -31.03
N PRO A 379 32.65 -29.52 -30.33
CA PRO A 379 32.63 -29.39 -28.87
C PRO A 379 31.50 -28.44 -28.43
N ARG A 380 30.42 -29.02 -27.91
CA ARG A 380 29.35 -28.32 -27.23
C ARG A 380 29.89 -27.82 -25.89
N ARG A 381 30.02 -26.50 -25.79
CA ARG A 381 30.48 -25.76 -24.61
C ARG A 381 29.90 -26.32 -23.30
N GLU A 382 30.77 -26.62 -22.35
CA GLU A 382 30.50 -27.10 -20.98
C GLU A 382 29.75 -26.08 -20.08
N PHE A 383 28.92 -25.21 -20.64
CA PHE A 383 28.26 -24.14 -19.89
C PHE A 383 26.99 -24.58 -19.14
N GLU A 384 26.41 -25.75 -19.45
CA GLU A 384 25.11 -26.15 -18.86
C GLU A 384 25.20 -27.05 -17.62
N ARG A 385 26.37 -27.60 -17.26
CA ARG A 385 26.48 -28.45 -16.05
C ARG A 385 26.73 -27.73 -14.74
N ARG A 386 26.96 -26.40 -14.74
CA ARG A 386 27.19 -25.60 -13.51
C ARG A 386 25.97 -24.80 -13.03
N GLU A 387 24.89 -24.75 -13.81
CA GLU A 387 23.69 -23.98 -13.43
C GLU A 387 22.83 -24.58 -12.30
N PRO A 388 22.66 -25.92 -12.14
CA PRO A 388 21.83 -26.44 -11.05
C PRO A 388 22.46 -26.25 -9.66
N GLU A 389 23.80 -26.21 -9.55
CA GLU A 389 24.49 -25.91 -8.28
C GLU A 389 24.46 -24.43 -7.93
N ARG A 390 24.54 -23.53 -8.91
CA ARG A 390 24.37 -22.07 -8.67
C ARG A 390 22.97 -21.73 -8.20
N ARG A 391 21.93 -22.38 -8.74
CA ARG A 391 20.55 -22.21 -8.26
C ARG A 391 20.33 -22.76 -6.85
N ARG A 392 20.98 -23.87 -6.48
CA ARG A 392 20.95 -24.38 -5.08
C ARG A 392 21.66 -23.45 -4.08
N ARG A 393 22.73 -22.76 -4.49
CA ARG A 393 23.43 -21.77 -3.65
C ARG A 393 22.67 -20.44 -3.51
N LEU A 394 21.86 -20.07 -4.50
CA LEU A 394 21.02 -18.85 -4.43
C LEU A 394 19.68 -19.08 -3.70
N ALA A 395 19.16 -20.31 -3.71
CA ALA A 395 17.97 -20.66 -2.92
C ALA A 395 18.28 -20.84 -1.42
N SER A 396 19.55 -21.05 -1.06
CA SER A 396 20.02 -21.16 0.34
C SER A 396 20.58 -19.84 0.91
N SER A 397 20.66 -18.78 0.10
CA SER A 397 21.05 -17.43 0.55
C SER A 397 19.84 -16.51 0.79
N ARG A 398 18.64 -17.08 0.92
CA ARG A 398 17.51 -16.36 1.51
C ARG A 398 17.77 -16.40 3.00
N ASP A 399 18.58 -15.44 3.46
CA ASP A 399 18.88 -15.19 4.87
C ASP A 399 17.56 -15.01 5.61
N GLU A 400 16.93 -16.11 6.04
CA GLU A 400 15.95 -16.03 7.11
C GLU A 400 16.71 -15.40 8.28
N PRO A 401 16.28 -14.21 8.75
CA PRO A 401 16.97 -13.55 9.83
C PRO A 401 17.04 -14.56 10.98
N ALA A 402 18.25 -14.83 11.45
CA ALA A 402 18.49 -15.77 12.54
C ALA A 402 17.48 -15.48 13.66
N PRO A 403 16.81 -16.50 14.20
CA PRO A 403 15.79 -16.30 15.22
C PRO A 403 16.37 -15.43 16.34
N VAL A 404 15.78 -14.25 16.54
CA VAL A 404 16.26 -13.28 17.51
C VAL A 404 16.21 -13.93 18.88
N ALA A 405 17.36 -14.06 19.55
CA ALA A 405 17.45 -14.65 20.87
C ALA A 405 16.58 -13.84 21.84
N ILE A 406 15.66 -14.52 22.53
CA ILE A 406 14.80 -13.95 23.56
C ILE A 406 15.43 -14.30 24.91
N GLU A 407 15.93 -13.31 25.62
CA GLU A 407 16.43 -13.45 26.98
C GLU A 407 15.31 -13.07 27.94
N GLU A 408 14.67 -14.06 28.55
CA GLU A 408 13.67 -13.82 29.61
C GLU A 408 14.37 -13.42 30.90
N PHE A 409 13.88 -12.37 31.57
CA PHE A 409 14.45 -11.97 32.85
C PHE A 409 13.89 -12.86 33.97
N GLU A 410 14.78 -13.53 34.69
CA GLU A 410 14.42 -14.23 35.93
C GLU A 410 14.06 -13.19 37.02
N GLY A 411 12.77 -12.90 37.13
CA GLY A 411 12.22 -11.99 38.14
C GLY A 411 11.87 -10.58 37.62
N ALA A 412 11.18 -9.81 38.46
CA ALA A 412 10.78 -8.45 38.12
C ALA A 412 12.00 -7.52 38.13
N ARG A 413 12.48 -7.13 36.94
CA ARG A 413 13.47 -6.05 36.80
C ARG A 413 12.75 -4.75 36.50
N TYR A 414 13.13 -3.70 37.22
CA TYR A 414 12.62 -2.34 36.99
C TYR A 414 13.66 -1.52 36.24
N PHE A 415 13.19 -0.79 35.25
CA PHE A 415 13.99 0.18 34.50
C PHE A 415 13.38 1.56 34.68
N ARG A 416 14.22 2.58 34.59
CA ARG A 416 13.83 3.98 34.54
C ARG A 416 14.00 4.47 33.12
N VAL A 417 13.00 5.21 32.63
CA VAL A 417 13.03 5.83 31.31
C VAL A 417 13.94 7.05 31.37
N GLU A 418 14.95 7.13 30.50
CA GLU A 418 15.91 8.25 30.47
C GLU A 418 15.50 9.37 29.51
N ALA A 419 14.87 8.99 28.39
CA ALA A 419 14.42 9.89 27.34
C ALA A 419 12.95 9.61 26.99
N SER A 420 12.24 10.62 26.50
CA SER A 420 10.85 10.45 26.04
C SER A 420 10.83 9.43 24.93
N THR A 421 10.12 8.32 25.11
CA THR A 421 10.17 7.17 24.20
C THR A 421 8.79 6.58 23.98
N THR A 422 8.53 6.09 22.78
CA THR A 422 7.23 5.52 22.39
C THR A 422 7.26 4.01 22.54
N VAL A 423 6.27 3.47 23.26
CA VAL A 423 6.08 2.03 23.40
C VAL A 423 5.46 1.47 22.12
N MET A 424 6.12 0.49 21.54
CA MET A 424 5.75 -0.15 20.28
C MET A 424 5.03 -1.48 20.50
N SER A 425 4.16 -1.87 19.57
CA SER A 425 3.44 -3.15 19.61
C SER A 425 4.31 -4.38 19.30
N LYS A 426 5.46 -4.19 18.63
CA LYS A 426 6.44 -5.24 18.26
C LYS A 426 7.86 -4.70 18.44
N PRO A 427 8.91 -5.55 18.54
CA PRO A 427 10.30 -5.10 18.64
C PRO A 427 10.82 -4.58 17.29
N SER A 428 10.28 -3.45 16.84
CA SER A 428 10.61 -2.78 15.58
C SER A 428 10.24 -1.30 15.65
N SER A 429 11.07 -0.43 15.10
CA SER A 429 10.84 1.02 15.04
C SER A 429 9.67 1.41 14.13
N PHE A 430 9.24 0.50 13.25
CA PHE A 430 8.11 0.69 12.33
C PHE A 430 6.81 0.06 12.86
N ALA A 431 6.82 -0.50 14.07
CA ALA A 431 5.63 -1.09 14.64
C ALA A 431 4.62 -0.01 15.06
N VAL A 432 3.36 -0.40 15.23
CA VAL A 432 2.29 0.53 15.64
C VAL A 432 2.62 1.06 17.04
N PRO A 433 2.67 2.39 17.24
CA PRO A 433 2.88 2.99 18.54
C PRO A 433 1.64 2.79 19.42
N LEU A 434 1.85 2.46 20.69
CA LEU A 434 0.79 2.20 21.67
C LEU A 434 0.58 3.39 22.60
N TYR A 435 1.65 3.89 23.22
CA TYR A 435 1.63 5.04 24.13
C TYR A 435 3.06 5.56 24.36
N ASP A 436 3.20 6.79 24.82
CA ASP A 436 4.49 7.41 25.13
C ASP A 436 4.83 7.27 26.62
N LEU A 437 6.12 7.13 26.91
CA LEU A 437 6.70 7.15 28.25
C LEU A 437 7.54 8.41 28.41
N VAL A 438 7.47 9.00 29.61
CA VAL A 438 8.16 10.25 29.95
C VAL A 438 9.44 9.93 30.72
N PRO A 439 10.52 10.72 30.59
CA PRO A 439 11.72 10.56 31.40
C PRO A 439 11.40 10.52 32.90
N GLY A 440 11.94 9.53 33.59
CA GLY A 440 11.71 9.26 35.01
C GLY A 440 10.66 8.19 35.30
N ASP A 441 9.83 7.81 34.32
CA ASP A 441 8.86 6.73 34.48
C ASP A 441 9.54 5.40 34.84
N ARG A 442 8.94 4.67 35.77
CA ARG A 442 9.42 3.34 36.20
C ARG A 442 8.61 2.27 35.48
N VAL A 443 9.30 1.40 34.75
CA VAL A 443 8.68 0.33 33.96
C VAL A 443 9.20 -1.04 34.37
N ARG A 444 8.31 -2.04 34.39
CA ARG A 444 8.69 -3.44 34.68
C ARG A 444 9.05 -4.14 33.37
N ALA A 445 10.27 -4.65 33.29
CA ALA A 445 10.74 -5.43 32.14
C ALA A 445 10.52 -6.93 32.38
N GLU A 446 10.04 -7.62 31.34
CA GLU A 446 9.81 -9.07 31.35
C GLU A 446 10.89 -9.84 30.58
N ALA A 447 11.30 -9.32 29.42
CA ALA A 447 12.24 -9.98 28.54
C ALA A 447 13.00 -8.97 27.69
N ARG A 448 14.15 -9.39 27.17
CA ARG A 448 14.93 -8.67 26.17
C ARG A 448 14.89 -9.44 24.84
N VAL A 449 14.60 -8.73 23.76
CA VAL A 449 14.53 -9.26 22.40
C VAL A 449 15.48 -8.44 21.54
N GLY A 450 16.75 -8.85 21.48
CA GLY A 450 17.82 -8.06 20.87
C GLY A 450 18.00 -6.70 21.54
N GLU A 451 17.79 -5.63 20.78
CA GLU A 451 17.87 -4.24 21.26
C GLU A 451 16.58 -3.72 21.91
N TRP A 452 15.53 -4.55 21.96
CA TRP A 452 14.23 -4.17 22.49
C TRP A 452 13.99 -4.80 23.87
N ILE A 453 13.36 -4.06 24.76
CA ILE A 453 12.91 -4.55 26.06
C ILE A 453 11.39 -4.66 26.03
N LYS A 454 10.89 -5.86 26.33
CA LYS A 454 9.46 -6.12 26.52
C LYS A 454 9.06 -5.64 27.91
N LEU A 455 8.19 -4.64 27.95
CA LEU A 455 7.70 -4.02 29.17
C LEU A 455 6.27 -4.45 29.45
N ARG A 456 5.91 -4.54 30.74
CA ARG A 456 4.52 -4.60 31.21
C ARG A 456 4.23 -3.35 32.04
N SER A 457 3.24 -2.56 31.63
CA SER A 457 2.77 -1.41 32.38
C SER A 457 2.06 -1.84 33.67
N MET A 458 1.88 -0.90 34.62
CA MET A 458 1.11 -1.16 35.85
C MET A 458 -0.36 -1.53 35.56
N GLN A 459 -0.89 -1.12 34.41
CA GLN A 459 -2.24 -1.48 33.93
C GLN A 459 -2.26 -2.84 33.21
N GLY A 460 -1.15 -3.58 33.19
CA GLY A 460 -1.05 -4.88 32.53
C GLY A 460 -0.86 -4.83 31.01
N ARG A 461 -0.70 -3.64 30.40
CA ARG A 461 -0.45 -3.51 28.96
C ARG A 461 0.98 -3.93 28.65
N ILE A 462 1.16 -4.65 27.55
CA ILE A 462 2.46 -5.15 27.11
C ILE A 462 2.91 -4.37 25.88
N GLY A 463 4.18 -3.99 25.83
CA GLY A 463 4.78 -3.36 24.66
C GLY A 463 6.30 -3.44 24.66
N TYR A 464 6.92 -2.87 23.63
CA TYR A 464 8.37 -2.95 23.40
C TYR A 464 8.95 -1.55 23.32
N VAL A 465 10.07 -1.32 24.00
CA VAL A 465 10.82 -0.05 23.99
C VAL A 465 12.29 -0.34 23.67
N SER A 466 12.98 0.61 23.05
CA SER A 466 14.42 0.51 22.81
C SER A 466 15.19 0.40 24.12
N SER A 467 16.11 -0.55 24.22
CA SER A 467 16.98 -0.72 25.39
C SER A 467 17.89 0.49 25.63
N HIS A 468 18.13 1.33 24.63
CA HIS A 468 18.93 2.55 24.73
C HIS A 468 18.23 3.68 25.51
N ASP A 469 16.90 3.65 25.61
CA ASP A 469 16.12 4.70 26.27
C ASP A 469 15.85 4.38 27.76
N LEU A 470 16.40 3.26 28.25
CA LEU A 470 16.12 2.69 29.55
C LEU A 470 17.41 2.46 30.33
N SER A 471 17.46 2.95 31.58
CA SER A 471 18.52 2.57 32.52
C SER A 471 18.01 1.62 33.60
N PRO A 472 18.84 0.68 34.07
CA PRO A 472 18.48 -0.16 35.20
C PRO A 472 18.18 0.73 36.40
N ASP A 473 17.01 0.57 36.99
CA ASP A 473 16.64 1.37 38.15
C ASP A 473 17.43 0.84 39.35
N ARG A 474 18.57 1.48 39.61
CA ARG A 474 19.43 1.19 40.76
C ARG A 474 18.72 1.70 42.01
N GLU A 475 17.67 0.99 42.43
CA GLU A 475 17.18 1.15 43.79
C GLU A 475 18.37 0.90 44.72
N ARG A 476 18.70 1.94 45.48
CA ARG A 476 19.70 1.88 46.55
C ARG A 476 19.24 0.76 47.48
N ARG A 477 19.95 -0.37 47.44
CA ARG A 477 19.81 -1.44 48.43
C ARG A 477 19.97 -0.90 49.84
#